data_AF-A0A9N8KQE4-F1
#
_entry.id   AF-A0A9N8KQE4-F1
#
_cell.length_a   1.000
_cell.length_b   1.000
_cell.length_c   1.000
_cell.angle_alpha   90.00
_cell.angle_beta   90.00
_cell.angle_gamma   90.00
#
_symmetry.space_group_name_H-M   'P 1'
#
loop_
_entity.id
_entity.type
_entity.pdbx_description
1 polymer ?
#
loop_
_entity_poly.entity_id
_entity_poly.type
_entity_poly.pdbx_seq_one_letter_code
_entity_poly.pdbx_strand_id
1 'polypeptide(L)'
;MLRYLNGSSYKDLKLNVSIAQILDFDIGMFLLAHQYDIKCLRSRAINHFHKDAENLICFDTVARGIRRLLGPNAPRLADSSLQDIAFQFCMEHVEDLLQNQTFHDLLRDGSLLN
;
A
#
# COMPACT_ATOMS: atom_id res chain seq x y z
N MET A 1 6.28 7.44 12.19
CA MET A 1 7.58 8.03 11.80
C MET A 1 8.51 8.32 12.98
N LEU A 2 8.17 9.19 13.95
CA LEU A 2 9.10 9.56 15.04
C LEU A 2 9.68 8.36 15.82
N ARG A 3 8.85 7.38 16.16
CA ARG A 3 9.31 6.13 16.80
C ARG A 3 10.37 5.38 15.97
N TYR A 4 10.25 5.38 14.64
CA TYR A 4 11.23 4.78 13.73
C TYR A 4 12.58 5.51 13.80
N LEU A 5 12.54 6.85 13.77
CA LEU A 5 13.74 7.68 13.87
C LEU A 5 14.42 7.55 15.23
N ASN A 6 13.65 7.26 16.28
CA ASN A 6 14.14 6.96 17.62
C ASN A 6 14.56 5.49 17.80
N GLY A 7 14.74 4.73 16.72
CA GLY A 7 15.33 3.39 16.75
C GLY A 7 14.34 2.22 16.83
N SER A 8 13.02 2.46 16.83
CA SER A 8 12.04 1.36 16.73
C SER A 8 12.14 0.68 15.35
N SER A 9 12.02 -0.64 15.30
CA SER A 9 11.94 -1.33 14.02
C SER A 9 10.61 -1.04 13.34
N TYR A 10 10.54 -1.22 12.02
CA TYR A 10 9.30 -1.02 11.26
C TYR A 10 8.19 -1.97 11.72
N LYS A 11 8.54 -3.21 12.09
CA LYS A 11 7.61 -4.20 12.64
C LYS A 11 7.00 -3.75 13.97
N ASP A 12 7.81 -3.12 14.84
CA ASP A 12 7.34 -2.63 16.15
C ASP A 12 6.32 -1.48 16.02
N LEU A 13 6.33 -0.78 14.88
CA LEU A 13 5.33 0.26 14.60
C LEU A 13 3.97 -0.35 14.24
N LYS A 14 3.96 -1.59 13.72
CA LYS A 14 2.77 -2.29 13.23
C LYS A 14 2.10 -3.19 14.26
N LEU A 15 2.70 -3.42 15.42
CA LEU A 15 2.20 -4.37 16.43
C LEU A 15 0.72 -4.13 16.84
N ASN A 16 0.23 -2.90 16.76
CA ASN A 16 -1.15 -2.54 17.13
C ASN A 16 -2.00 -2.10 15.92
N VAL A 17 -1.54 -2.35 14.70
CA VAL A 17 -2.27 -2.00 13.47
C VAL A 17 -3.17 -3.16 13.10
N SER A 18 -4.46 -2.89 12.93
CA SER A 18 -5.42 -3.91 12.49
C SER A 18 -5.16 -4.32 11.03
N ILE A 19 -5.56 -5.54 10.67
CA ILE A 19 -5.44 -6.06 9.28
C ILE A 19 -6.09 -5.09 8.28
N ALA A 20 -7.25 -4.52 8.64
CA ALA A 20 -7.98 -3.59 7.78
C ALA A 20 -7.25 -2.25 7.50
N GLN A 21 -6.17 -1.96 8.25
CA GLN A 21 -5.41 -0.71 8.19
C GLN A 21 -3.94 -0.93 7.81
N ILE A 22 -3.50 -2.17 7.61
CA ILE A 22 -2.07 -2.49 7.51
C ILE A 22 -1.42 -1.90 6.26
N LEU A 23 -2.11 -1.93 5.11
CA LEU A 23 -1.64 -1.28 3.90
C LEU A 23 -1.77 0.24 3.98
N ASP A 24 -2.83 0.75 4.60
CA ASP A 24 -2.99 2.18 4.85
C ASP A 24 -1.86 2.73 5.72
N PHE A 25 -1.37 1.93 6.67
CA PHE A 25 -0.22 2.25 7.47
C PHE A 25 1.05 2.34 6.62
N ASP A 26 1.30 1.39 5.72
CA ASP A 26 2.47 1.44 4.83
C ASP A 26 2.44 2.62 3.88
N ILE A 27 1.29 2.86 3.25
CA ILE A 27 1.07 4.01 2.39
C ILE A 27 1.32 5.30 3.19
N GLY A 28 0.74 5.41 4.39
CA GLY A 28 0.94 6.58 5.26
C GLY A 28 2.40 6.79 5.65
N MET A 29 3.12 5.72 5.98
CA MET A 29 4.55 5.78 6.31
C MET A 29 5.41 6.16 5.10
N PHE A 30 5.07 5.70 3.90
CA PHE A 30 5.72 6.13 2.67
C PHE A 30 5.49 7.61 2.40
N LEU A 31 4.24 8.09 2.51
CA LEU A 31 3.90 9.50 2.29
C LEU A 31 4.62 10.44 3.27
N LEU A 32 4.66 10.06 4.55
CA LEU A 32 5.45 10.79 5.55
C LEU A 32 6.94 10.76 5.20
N ALA A 33 7.49 9.61 4.85
CA ALA A 33 8.89 9.51 4.48
C ALA A 33 9.23 10.30 3.21
N HIS A 34 8.30 10.42 2.27
CA HIS A 34 8.42 11.27 1.10
C HIS A 34 8.43 12.76 1.49
N GLN A 35 7.49 13.18 2.33
CA GLN A 35 7.37 14.57 2.79
C GLN A 35 8.61 15.06 3.55
N TYR A 36 9.23 14.21 4.36
CA TYR A 36 10.41 14.54 5.17
C TYR A 36 11.74 14.09 4.54
N ASP A 37 11.73 13.66 3.27
CA ASP A 37 12.86 13.12 2.51
C ASP A 37 13.71 12.04 3.23
N ILE A 38 13.02 11.06 3.83
CA ILE A 38 13.64 9.96 4.56
C ILE A 38 13.70 8.72 3.67
N LYS A 39 14.71 8.65 2.80
CA LYS A 39 14.85 7.58 1.78
C LYS A 39 14.79 6.16 2.35
N CYS A 40 15.47 5.88 3.46
CA CYS A 40 15.48 4.53 4.04
C CYS A 40 14.09 4.08 4.53
N LEU A 41 13.27 5.02 4.99
CA LEU A 41 11.92 4.75 5.44
C LEU A 41 10.96 4.55 4.26
N ARG A 42 11.14 5.28 3.15
CA ARG A 42 10.42 5.00 1.88
C ARG A 42 10.66 3.56 1.44
N SER A 43 11.93 3.14 1.33
CA SER A 43 12.26 1.76 0.93
C SER A 43 11.71 0.70 1.88
N ARG A 44 11.69 0.97 3.19
CA ARG A 44 11.07 0.07 4.18
C ARG A 44 9.56 -0.04 4.00
N ALA A 45 8.89 1.08 3.77
CA ALA A 45 7.44 1.10 3.56
C ALA A 45 7.04 0.32 2.29
N ILE A 46 7.77 0.49 1.18
CA ILE A 46 7.55 -0.28 -0.05
C ILE A 46 7.69 -1.78 0.19
N ASN A 47 8.80 -2.20 0.82
CA ASN A 47 9.07 -3.62 1.07
C ASN A 47 8.02 -4.27 1.96
N HIS A 48 7.48 -3.51 2.93
CA HIS A 48 6.42 -4.00 3.80
C HIS A 48 5.06 -3.99 3.09
N PHE A 49 4.77 -2.96 2.30
CA PHE A 49 3.54 -2.90 1.50
C PHE A 49 3.41 -4.12 0.59
N HIS A 50 4.45 -4.44 -0.18
CA HIS A 50 4.42 -5.58 -1.11
C HIS A 50 4.18 -6.90 -0.38
N LYS A 51 4.95 -7.18 0.68
CA LYS A 51 4.79 -8.40 1.49
C LYS A 51 3.42 -8.52 2.14
N ASP A 52 2.90 -7.41 2.67
CA ASP A 52 1.60 -7.42 3.33
C ASP A 52 0.46 -7.53 2.31
N ALA A 53 0.63 -6.98 1.10
CA ALA A 53 -0.32 -7.15 0.01
C ALA A 53 -0.39 -8.62 -0.46
N GLU A 54 0.75 -9.29 -0.62
CA GLU A 54 0.82 -10.73 -0.91
C GLU A 54 0.11 -11.56 0.16
N ASN A 55 0.43 -11.30 1.44
CA ASN A 55 -0.14 -12.05 2.57
C ASN A 55 -1.66 -11.85 2.74
N LEU A 56 -2.19 -10.74 2.21
CA LEU A 56 -3.56 -10.31 2.44
C LEU A 56 -4.38 -10.24 1.15
N ILE A 57 -3.93 -10.85 0.07
CA ILE A 57 -4.52 -10.69 -1.26
C ILE A 57 -6.03 -10.95 -1.33
N CYS A 58 -6.51 -11.90 -0.53
CA CYS A 58 -7.94 -12.25 -0.44
C CYS A 58 -8.78 -11.27 0.40
N PHE A 59 -8.15 -10.31 1.09
CA PHE A 59 -8.83 -9.34 1.96
C PHE A 59 -9.12 -8.04 1.22
N ASP A 60 -10.25 -7.42 1.56
CA ASP A 60 -10.72 -6.16 0.96
C ASP A 60 -9.71 -5.00 1.13
N THR A 61 -8.88 -5.04 2.17
CA THR A 61 -7.81 -4.08 2.44
C THR A 61 -6.85 -3.92 1.26
N VAL A 62 -6.58 -5.00 0.50
CA VAL A 62 -5.72 -4.96 -0.69
C VAL A 62 -6.35 -4.15 -1.80
N ALA A 63 -7.62 -4.42 -2.11
CA ALA A 63 -8.37 -3.66 -3.11
C ALA A 63 -8.44 -2.16 -2.75
N ARG A 64 -8.69 -1.86 -1.47
CA ARG A 64 -8.72 -0.48 -0.95
C ARG A 64 -7.35 0.20 -1.05
N GLY A 65 -6.28 -0.52 -0.70
CA GLY A 65 -4.89 -0.03 -0.80
C GLY A 65 -4.46 0.25 -2.24
N ILE A 66 -4.78 -0.66 -3.17
CA ILE A 66 -4.52 -0.47 -4.61
C ILE A 66 -5.26 0.77 -5.12
N ARG A 67 -6.57 0.89 -4.86
CA ARG A 67 -7.35 2.07 -5.26
C ARG A 67 -6.76 3.37 -4.72
N ARG A 68 -6.21 3.36 -3.50
CA ARG A 68 -5.60 4.55 -2.91
C ARG A 68 -4.32 4.97 -3.64
N LEU A 69 -3.59 4.04 -4.26
CA LEU A 69 -2.33 4.32 -4.95
C LEU A 69 -2.50 4.54 -6.46
N LEU A 70 -3.49 3.88 -7.08
CA LEU A 70 -3.67 3.86 -8.53
C LEU A 70 -5.00 4.48 -9.00
N GLY A 71 -5.92 4.76 -8.08
CA GLY A 71 -7.22 5.31 -8.41
C GLY A 71 -7.24 6.83 -8.63
N PRO A 72 -8.42 7.41 -8.86
CA PRO A 72 -8.58 8.82 -9.25
C PRO A 72 -8.03 9.82 -8.22
N ASN A 73 -8.08 9.43 -6.95
CA ASN A 73 -7.63 10.23 -5.82
C ASN A 73 -6.20 9.87 -5.36
N ALA A 74 -5.44 9.16 -6.20
CA ALA A 74 -4.07 8.80 -5.89
C ALA A 74 -3.20 10.03 -5.63
N PRO A 75 -2.30 9.98 -4.64
CA PRO A 75 -1.39 11.08 -4.36
C PRO A 75 -0.45 11.29 -5.57
N ARG A 76 -0.25 12.55 -5.96
CA ARG A 76 0.76 12.92 -6.96
C ARG A 76 2.12 13.02 -6.29
N LEU A 77 2.96 12.02 -6.51
CA LEU A 77 4.26 11.88 -5.86
C LEU A 77 5.38 12.13 -6.86
N ALA A 78 6.43 12.83 -6.44
CA ALA A 78 7.66 12.93 -7.26
C ALA A 78 8.43 11.62 -7.28
N ASP A 79 8.23 10.77 -6.26
CA ASP A 79 8.72 9.40 -6.22
C ASP A 79 7.52 8.45 -6.40
N SER A 80 7.38 7.89 -7.61
CA SER A 80 6.33 6.96 -7.99
C SER A 80 6.58 5.53 -7.55
N SER A 81 7.71 5.22 -6.88
CA SER A 81 8.12 3.84 -6.62
C SER A 81 7.08 2.98 -5.91
N LEU A 82 6.30 3.55 -4.98
CA LEU A 82 5.21 2.82 -4.33
C LEU A 82 4.03 2.54 -5.30
N GLN A 83 3.73 3.48 -6.20
CA GLN A 83 2.70 3.30 -7.23
C GLN A 83 3.15 2.26 -8.27
N ASP A 84 4.42 2.31 -8.67
CA ASP A 84 5.01 1.35 -9.61
C ASP A 84 4.96 -0.08 -9.05
N ILE A 85 5.28 -0.25 -7.76
CA ILE A 85 5.18 -1.55 -7.07
C ILE A 85 3.72 -2.00 -6.93
N ALA A 86 2.78 -1.10 -6.61
CA ALA A 86 1.37 -1.47 -6.56
C ALA A 86 0.83 -1.88 -7.94
N PHE A 87 1.25 -1.21 -9.00
CA PHE A 87 0.90 -1.56 -10.38
C PHE A 87 1.49 -2.92 -10.76
N GLN A 88 2.77 -3.14 -10.48
CA GLN A 88 3.44 -4.43 -10.72
C GLN A 88 2.75 -5.57 -9.97
N PHE A 89 2.42 -5.37 -8.69
CA PHE A 89 1.67 -6.35 -7.89
C PHE A 89 0.33 -6.71 -8.53
N CYS A 90 -0.41 -5.73 -9.06
CA CYS A 90 -1.67 -5.98 -9.76
C CYS A 90 -1.48 -6.87 -10.99
N MET A 91 -0.40 -6.67 -11.75
CA MET A 91 -0.08 -7.47 -12.93
C MET A 91 0.34 -8.89 -12.56
N GLU A 92 1.14 -9.04 -11.51
CA GLU A 92 1.66 -10.34 -11.04
C GLU A 92 0.55 -11.22 -10.45
N HIS A 93 -0.45 -10.62 -9.81
CA HIS A 93 -1.50 -11.36 -9.08
C HIS A 93 -2.93 -11.07 -9.57
N VAL A 94 -3.09 -10.74 -10.86
CA VAL A 94 -4.40 -10.37 -11.42
C VAL A 94 -5.46 -11.45 -11.22
N GLU A 95 -5.10 -12.73 -11.32
CA GLU A 95 -6.04 -13.85 -11.17
C GLU A 95 -6.60 -13.93 -9.75
N ASP A 96 -5.74 -13.81 -8.73
CA ASP A 96 -6.11 -13.80 -7.32
C ASP A 96 -6.93 -12.55 -6.98
N LEU A 97 -6.53 -11.39 -7.50
CA LEU A 97 -7.24 -10.13 -7.30
C LEU A 97 -8.64 -10.15 -7.90
N LEU A 98 -8.86 -10.84 -9.03
CA LEU A 98 -10.19 -11.00 -9.60
C LEU A 98 -11.10 -11.89 -8.75
N GLN A 99 -10.55 -12.76 -7.88
CA GLN A 99 -11.34 -13.50 -6.89
C GLN A 99 -11.72 -12.64 -5.67
N ASN A 100 -11.06 -11.50 -5.47
CA ASN A 100 -11.40 -10.56 -4.41
C ASN A 100 -12.62 -9.74 -4.82
N GLN A 101 -13.77 -10.00 -4.19
CA GLN A 101 -15.04 -9.36 -4.53
C GLN A 101 -14.95 -7.83 -4.52
N THR A 102 -14.23 -7.24 -3.55
CA THR A 102 -14.09 -5.79 -3.46
C THR A 102 -13.30 -5.24 -4.65
N PHE A 103 -12.24 -5.94 -5.07
CA PHE A 103 -11.45 -5.55 -6.23
C PHE A 103 -12.28 -5.65 -7.52
N HIS A 104 -13.01 -6.75 -7.68
CA HIS A 104 -13.90 -6.96 -8.82
C HIS A 104 -14.99 -5.87 -8.92
N ASP A 105 -15.62 -5.50 -7.79
CA ASP A 105 -16.64 -4.45 -7.75
C ASP A 105 -16.04 -3.08 -8.12
N LEU A 106 -14.87 -2.75 -7.57
CA LEU A 106 -14.18 -1.50 -7.91
C LEU A 106 -13.78 -1.40 -9.38
N LEU A 107 -13.36 -2.52 -10.00
CA LEU A 107 -13.09 -2.59 -11.44
C LEU A 107 -14.36 -2.36 -12.26
N ARG A 108 -15.44 -3.06 -11.90
CA ARG A 108 -16.72 -2.99 -12.62
C ARG A 108 -17.34 -1.60 -12.57
N ASP A 109 -17.23 -0.94 -11.42
CA ASP A 109 -17.71 0.43 -11.22
C ASP A 109 -16.79 1.48 -11.85
N GLY A 110 -15.64 1.08 -12.42
CA GLY A 110 -14.61 1.97 -12.94
C GLY A 110 -13.81 2.71 -11.87
N SER A 111 -14.21 2.63 -10.61
CA SER A 111 -13.63 3.40 -9.49
C SER A 111 -12.26 2.92 -9.03
N LEU A 112 -11.72 1.84 -9.60
CA LEU A 112 -10.36 1.39 -9.32
C LEU A 112 -9.29 2.32 -9.93
N LEU A 113 -9.50 2.80 -11.17
CA LEU A 113 -8.50 3.52 -11.97
C LEU A 113 -9.00 4.83 -12.61
N ASN A 114 -10.33 5.03 -12.76
CA ASN A 114 -10.94 6.21 -13.40
C ASN A 114 -11.37 7.28 -12.40
#